data_AF-A0A662SY93-F1
#
_entry.id   AF-A0A662SY93-F1
#
_cell.length_a   1.000
_cell.length_b   1.000
_cell.length_c   1.000
_cell.angle_alpha   90.00
_cell.angle_beta   90.00
_cell.angle_gamma   90.00
#
_symmetry.space_group_name_H-M   'P 1'
#
loop_
_entity.id
_entity.type
_entity.pdbx_description
1 polymer ?
#
loop_
_entity_poly.entity_id
_entity_poly.type
_entity_poly.pdbx_seq_one_letter_code
_entity_poly.pdbx_strand_id
1 'polypeptide(L)' 'MGRIIDEHGKPLDTPQCRRCGRRGRGIIRKYGLYLCRQCFREVAEKMGWRKYN' A
#
# COMPACT_ATOMS: atom_id res chain seq x y z
N MET A 1 17.53 8.82 -18.71
CA MET A 1 16.31 9.04 -17.90
C MET A 1 16.61 8.66 -16.45
N GLY A 2 16.90 9.64 -15.60
CA GLY A 2 17.17 9.41 -14.17
C GLY A 2 15.88 9.16 -13.39
N ARG A 3 15.93 8.31 -12.36
CA ARG A 3 14.81 8.13 -11.43
C ARG A 3 14.84 9.26 -10.40
N ILE A 4 13.70 9.89 -10.16
CA ILE A 4 13.54 10.89 -9.09
C ILE A 4 13.42 10.12 -7.76
N ILE A 5 14.32 10.40 -6.83
CA ILE A 5 14.35 9.81 -5.49
C ILE A 5 13.78 10.80 -4.47
N ASP A 6 13.12 10.27 -3.44
CA ASP A 6 12.67 11.06 -2.28
C ASP A 6 13.83 11.33 -1.31
N GLU A 7 13.57 12.15 -0.29
CA GLU A 7 14.52 12.49 0.79
C GLU A 7 15.06 11.29 1.57
N HIS A 8 14.42 10.12 1.44
CA HIS A 8 14.85 8.87 2.05
C HIS A 8 15.54 7.92 1.05
N GLY A 9 15.89 8.41 -0.15
CA GLY A 9 16.61 7.64 -1.17
C GLY A 9 15.74 6.58 -1.88
N LYS A 10 14.41 6.70 -1.80
CA LYS A 10 13.46 5.76 -2.41
C LYS A 10 12.85 6.36 -3.69
N PRO A 11 12.64 5.57 -4.76
CA PRO A 11 12.04 6.08 -6.00
C PRO A 11 10.64 6.65 -5.74
N LEU A 12 10.33 7.82 -6.31
CA LEU A 12 9.00 8.46 -6.17
C LEU A 12 7.86 7.60 -6.73
N ASP A 13 8.15 6.76 -7.73
CA ASP A 13 7.22 5.79 -8.31
C ASP A 13 6.89 4.61 -7.37
N THR A 14 7.51 4.55 -6.18
CA THR A 14 7.26 3.46 -5.25
C THR A 14 5.83 3.52 -4.71
N PRO A 15 5.05 2.42 -4.80
CA PRO A 15 3.70 2.40 -4.28
C PRO A 15 3.65 2.72 -2.79
N GLN A 16 2.69 3.57 -2.42
CA GLN A 16 2.48 4.08 -1.08
C GLN A 16 1.13 3.60 -0.52
N CYS A 17 1.10 3.25 0.77
CA CYS A 17 -0.14 3.01 1.50
C CYS A 17 -0.88 4.33 1.71
N ARG A 18 -2.15 4.42 1.28
CA ARG A 18 -3.01 5.60 1.49
C ARG A 18 -3.36 5.88 2.95
N ARG A 19 -3.19 4.91 3.85
CA ARG A 19 -3.59 5.02 5.27
C ARG A 19 -2.41 5.35 6.17
N CYS A 20 -1.30 4.64 6.05
CA CYS A 20 -0.14 4.81 6.92
C CYS A 20 1.07 5.47 6.24
N GLY A 21 0.97 5.86 4.97
CA GLY A 21 2.06 6.51 4.24
C GLY A 21 3.26 5.62 3.94
N ARG A 22 3.26 4.35 4.36
CA ARG A 22 4.37 3.41 4.11
C ARG A 22 4.57 3.21 2.61
N ARG A 23 5.79 3.47 2.14
CA ARG A 23 6.21 3.22 0.75
C ARG A 23 7.01 1.92 0.66
N GLY A 24 6.74 1.07 -0.32
CA GLY A 24 7.58 -0.09 -0.63
C GLY A 24 6.80 -1.39 -0.83
N ARG A 25 7.38 -2.51 -0.36
CA ARG A 25 6.84 -3.85 -0.59
C ARG A 25 5.60 -4.11 0.27
N GLY A 26 4.66 -4.91 -0.26
CA GLY A 26 3.46 -5.34 0.45
C GLY A 26 2.33 -4.30 0.45
N ILE A 27 2.28 -3.44 -0.56
CA ILE A 27 1.11 -2.59 -0.87
C ILE A 27 0.19 -3.35 -1.82
N ILE A 28 -1.05 -3.55 -1.39
CA ILE A 28 -2.14 -4.13 -2.16
C ILE A 28 -2.66 -3.05 -3.09
N ARG A 29 -2.28 -3.15 -4.37
CA ARG A 29 -2.73 -2.27 -5.45
C ARG A 29 -3.99 -2.79 -6.15
N LYS A 30 -4.35 -4.06 -5.88
CA LYS A 30 -5.53 -4.70 -6.46
C LYS A 30 -6.80 -3.97 -6.04
N TYR A 31 -7.76 -3.88 -6.94
CA TYR A 31 -9.04 -3.20 -6.73
C TYR A 31 -8.92 -1.71 -6.34
N GLY A 32 -7.80 -1.06 -6.66
CA GLY A 32 -7.59 0.36 -6.34
C GLY A 32 -7.46 0.66 -4.84
N LEU A 33 -7.16 -0.35 -4.01
CA LEU A 33 -7.10 -0.17 -2.55
C LEU A 33 -5.92 0.70 -2.11
N TYR A 34 -4.74 0.49 -2.70
CA TYR A 34 -3.48 1.15 -2.31
C TYR A 34 -3.23 1.11 -0.79
N LEU A 35 -3.41 -0.07 -0.17
CA LEU A 35 -3.23 -0.27 1.27
C LEU A 35 -2.09 -1.25 1.53
N CYS A 36 -1.30 -1.02 2.58
CA CYS A 36 -0.34 -2.04 3.02
C CYS A 36 -1.09 -3.22 3.66
N ARG A 37 -0.47 -4.41 3.64
CA ARG A 37 -1.07 -5.65 4.20
C ARG A 37 -1.53 -5.53 5.66
N GLN A 38 -0.88 -4.67 6.46
CA GLN A 38 -1.24 -4.45 7.87
C GLN A 38 -2.53 -3.62 7.94
N CYS A 39 -2.54 -2.45 7.30
CA CYS A 39 -3.70 -1.58 7.24
C CYS A 39 -4.90 -2.26 6.57
N PHE A 40 -4.68 -3.11 5.57
CA PHE A 40 -5.74 -3.87 4.93
C PHE A 40 -6.43 -4.81 5.91
N ARG A 41 -5.71 -5.54 6.76
CA ARG A 41 -6.32 -6.46 7.73
C ARG A 41 -7.25 -5.75 8.72
N GLU A 42 -6.92 -4.54 9.12
CA GLU A 42 -7.75 -3.75 10.03
C GLU A 42 -9.03 -3.22 9.38
N VAL A 43 -8.99 -2.91 8.07
CA VAL A 43 -10.17 -2.37 7.35
C VAL A 43 -10.93 -3.43 6.56
N ALA A 44 -10.35 -4.62 6.36
CA ALA A 44 -10.92 -5.71 5.58
C ALA A 44 -12.33 -6.06 6.07
N GLU A 45 -12.50 -6.25 7.39
CA GLU A 45 -13.79 -6.59 7.98
C GLU A 45 -14.83 -5.48 7.77
N LYS A 46 -14.43 -4.21 7.91
CA LYS A 46 -15.31 -3.05 7.69
C LYS A 46 -15.69 -2.84 6.23
N MET A 47 -14.81 -3.23 5.31
CA MET A 47 -15.05 -3.17 3.87
C MET A 47 -15.85 -4.38 3.35
N GLY A 48 -16.28 -5.29 4.23
CA GLY A 48 -17.07 -6.47 3.86
C GLY A 48 -16.24 -7.64 3.31
N TRP A 49 -14.92 -7.61 3.47
CA TRP A 49 -14.08 -8.76 3.11
C TRP A 49 -14.22 -9.84 4.17
N ARG A 50 -14.56 -11.05 3.73
CA ARG A 50 -14.64 -12.23 4.58
C ARG A 50 -13.67 -13.29 4.08
N LYS A 51 -12.98 -13.95 5.01
CA LYS A 51 -12.10 -15.07 4.70
C LYS A 51 -12.95 -16.31 4.47
N TYR A 52 -13.05 -16.74 3.22
CA TYR A 52 -13.65 -18.01 2.85
C TYR A 52 -12.51 -18.97 2.55
N ASN A 53 -12.04 -19.63 3.62
CA ASN A 53 -10.94 -20.61 3.70
C ASN A 53 -9.61 -20.21 3.04
#